data_AF-A0A645HFG9-F1
#
_entry.id   AF-A0A645HFG9-F1
#
_cell.length_a   1.000
_cell.length_b   1.000
_cell.length_c   1.000
_cell.angle_alpha   90.00
_cell.angle_beta   90.00
_cell.angle_gamma   90.00
#
_symmetry.space_group_name_H-M   'P 1'
#
loop_
_entity.id
_entity.type
_entity.pdbx_description
1 polymer ?
#
loop_
_entity_poly.entity_id
_entity_poly.type
_entity_poly.pdbx_seq_one_letter_code
_entity_poly.pdbx_strand_id
1 'polypeptide(L)'
;MARSAVARQLVKLGGRPEYRQGVVTDNGNVILDVHGLEILDAVAMENAINAIPGVVTVGLFANRGADVALIGTPDGVKTIVK
;
A
#
# COMPACT_ATOMS: atom_id res chain seq x y z
N MET A 1 16.94 0.80 8.86
CA MET A 1 18.03 0.03 8.23
C MET A 1 17.62 -0.84 7.02
N ALA A 2 16.33 -1.09 6.74
CA ALA A 2 15.90 -1.98 5.62
C ALA A 2 15.53 -1.27 4.29
N ARG A 3 15.47 0.07 4.26
CA ARG A 3 14.91 0.87 3.15
C ARG A 3 15.38 0.41 1.75
N SER A 4 16.70 0.33 1.54
CA SER A 4 17.25 -0.01 0.22
C SER A 4 17.01 -1.48 -0.18
N ALA A 5 16.92 -2.40 0.79
CA ALA A 5 16.61 -3.79 0.51
C ALA A 5 15.15 -3.97 0.10
N VAL A 6 14.23 -3.32 0.82
CA VAL A 6 12.79 -3.29 0.50
C VAL A 6 12.58 -2.63 -0.87
N ALA A 7 13.21 -1.50 -1.14
CA ALA A 7 13.11 -0.81 -2.43
C ALA A 7 13.48 -1.73 -3.62
N ARG A 8 14.55 -2.52 -3.52
CA ARG A 8 14.92 -3.47 -4.59
C ARG A 8 13.88 -4.56 -4.83
N GLN A 9 13.19 -5.02 -3.79
CA GLN A 9 12.11 -6.00 -3.94
C GLN A 9 10.87 -5.37 -4.57
N LEU A 10 10.52 -4.15 -4.18
CA LEU A 10 9.42 -3.39 -4.79
C LEU A 10 9.67 -3.13 -6.29
N VAL A 11 10.92 -2.89 -6.70
CA VAL A 11 11.30 -2.82 -8.12
C VAL A 11 11.07 -4.14 -8.85
N LYS A 12 11.39 -5.28 -8.24
CA LYS A 12 11.12 -6.61 -8.84
C LYS A 12 9.64 -6.91 -8.98
N LEU A 13 8.80 -6.35 -8.10
CA LEU A 13 7.34 -6.41 -8.19
C LEU A 13 6.75 -5.45 -9.24
N GLY A 14 7.60 -4.75 -10.00
CA GLY A 14 7.19 -3.85 -11.09
C GLY A 14 6.95 -2.40 -10.66
N GLY A 15 7.21 -2.06 -9.41
CA GLY A 15 7.00 -0.71 -8.88
C GLY A 15 8.22 0.19 -8.97
N ARG A 16 8.01 1.50 -8.86
CA ARG A 16 9.07 2.51 -8.71
C ARG A 16 8.98 3.12 -7.31
N PRO A 17 9.73 2.61 -6.31
CA PRO A 17 9.68 3.09 -4.94
C PRO A 17 10.41 4.43 -4.78
N GLU A 18 9.73 5.39 -4.17
CA GLU A 18 10.25 6.71 -3.82
C GLU A 18 10.24 6.87 -2.31
N TYR A 19 11.36 7.31 -1.74
CA TYR A 19 11.44 7.56 -0.30
C TYR A 19 10.80 8.90 0.03
N ARG A 20 9.82 8.90 0.94
CA ARG A 20 9.19 10.10 1.46
C ARG A 20 10.15 10.88 2.36
N GLN A 21 10.89 11.80 1.78
CA GLN A 21 11.93 12.57 2.48
C GLN A 21 11.35 13.41 3.62
N GLY A 22 12.08 13.49 4.73
CA GLY A 22 11.69 14.30 5.89
C GLY A 22 10.49 13.78 6.68
N VAL A 23 9.91 12.63 6.30
CA VAL A 23 8.76 12.04 6.98
C VAL A 23 9.18 10.79 7.74
N VAL A 24 8.75 10.72 9.00
CA VAL A 24 8.94 9.59 9.90
C VAL A 24 7.58 9.26 10.51
N THR A 25 7.25 7.97 10.59
CA THR A 25 6.02 7.52 11.23
C THR A 25 6.08 7.69 12.74
N ASP A 26 4.94 7.62 13.41
CA ASP A 26 4.83 7.47 14.86
C ASP A 26 5.73 6.37 15.45
N ASN A 27 5.84 5.23 14.74
CA ASN A 27 6.70 4.10 15.11
C ASN A 27 8.18 4.29 14.73
N GLY A 28 8.59 5.48 14.31
CA GLY A 28 9.99 5.78 13.95
C GLY A 28 10.47 5.21 12.61
N ASN A 29 9.55 4.77 11.73
CA ASN A 29 9.88 4.15 10.44
C ASN A 29 9.82 5.15 9.29
N VAL A 30 10.42 4.76 8.17
CA VAL A 30 10.36 5.50 6.89
C VAL A 30 9.23 4.97 6.01
N ILE A 31 8.76 5.77 5.07
CA ILE A 31 7.74 5.38 4.08
C ILE A 31 8.37 5.30 2.68
N LEU A 32 8.03 4.24 1.93
CA LEU A 32 8.30 4.12 0.50
C LEU A 32 6.97 4.23 -0.26
N ASP A 33 6.80 5.30 -1.01
CA ASP A 33 5.67 5.50 -1.92
C ASP A 33 5.99 4.80 -3.25
N VAL A 34 5.16 3.83 -3.67
CA VAL A 34 5.46 3.02 -4.86
C VAL A 34 4.58 3.43 -6.02
N HIS A 35 5.21 3.96 -7.06
CA HIS A 35 4.54 4.42 -8.27
C HIS A 35 4.56 3.37 -9.38
N GLY A 36 3.64 3.48 -10.34
CA GLY A 36 3.67 2.70 -11.58
C GLY A 36 3.27 1.23 -11.44
N LEU A 37 2.73 0.83 -10.29
CA LEU A 37 2.15 -0.51 -10.13
C LEU A 37 0.80 -0.59 -10.85
N GLU A 38 0.64 -1.64 -11.65
CA GLU A 38 -0.68 -2.09 -12.11
C GLU A 38 -1.10 -3.26 -11.21
N ILE A 39 -2.06 -3.00 -10.31
CA ILE A 39 -2.46 -3.97 -9.27
C ILE A 39 -3.70 -4.74 -9.74
N LEU A 40 -3.46 -5.79 -10.53
CA LEU A 40 -4.51 -6.66 -11.07
C LEU A 40 -5.10 -7.61 -10.01
N ASP A 41 -4.25 -8.09 -9.09
CA ASP A 41 -4.64 -8.89 -7.92
C ASP A 41 -4.10 -8.20 -6.65
N ALA A 42 -5.00 -7.48 -5.97
CA ALA A 42 -4.65 -6.70 -4.80
C ALA A 42 -4.30 -7.58 -3.58
N VAL A 43 -4.90 -8.76 -3.45
CA VAL A 43 -4.63 -9.69 -2.34
C VAL A 43 -3.25 -10.30 -2.50
N ALA A 44 -2.93 -10.77 -3.71
CA ALA A 44 -1.61 -11.31 -3.99
C ALA A 44 -0.51 -10.24 -3.80
N MET A 45 -0.73 -9.01 -4.26
CA MET A 45 0.21 -7.90 -4.08
C MET A 45 0.41 -7.55 -2.59
N GLU A 46 -0.68 -7.46 -1.81
CA GLU A 46 -0.61 -7.22 -0.36
C GLU A 46 0.22 -8.30 0.34
N ASN A 47 -0.07 -9.57 0.07
CA ASN A 47 0.66 -10.71 0.64
C ASN A 47 2.14 -10.71 0.24
N ALA A 48 2.44 -10.42 -1.03
CA ALA A 48 3.82 -10.36 -1.52
C ALA A 48 4.63 -9.25 -0.84
N ILE A 49 4.05 -8.07 -0.64
CA ILE A 49 4.74 -6.95 0.02
C ILE A 49 4.92 -7.24 1.52
N ASN A 50 3.90 -7.76 2.21
CA ASN A 50 4.00 -8.13 3.62
C ASN A 50 5.05 -9.23 3.88
N ALA A 51 5.34 -10.08 2.90
CA ALA A 51 6.37 -11.12 3.01
C ALA A 51 7.82 -10.59 2.90
N ILE A 52 8.04 -9.31 2.55
CA ILE A 52 9.38 -8.73 2.40
C ILE A 52 9.96 -8.40 3.79
N PRO A 53 11.10 -8.98 4.21
CA PRO A 53 11.72 -8.63 5.47
C PRO A 53 12.08 -7.14 5.56
N GLY A 54 11.63 -6.49 6.62
CA GLY A 54 11.81 -5.05 6.85
C GLY A 54 10.63 -4.18 6.39
N VAL A 55 9.62 -4.75 5.72
CA VAL A 55 8.30 -4.12 5.64
C VAL A 55 7.62 -4.24 7.00
N VAL A 56 7.08 -3.13 7.48
CA VAL A 56 6.26 -3.09 8.71
C VAL A 56 4.78 -3.20 8.35
N THR A 57 4.34 -2.48 7.31
CA THR A 57 2.95 -2.48 6.83
C THR A 57 2.93 -2.06 5.36
N VAL A 58 1.91 -2.50 4.62
CA VAL A 58 1.57 -2.02 3.27
C VAL A 58 0.19 -1.36 3.29
N GLY A 59 0.03 -0.27 2.52
CA GLY A 59 -1.23 0.46 2.42
C GLY A 59 -2.31 -0.21 1.55
N LEU A 60 -2.25 -1.54 1.38
CA LEU A 60 -3.25 -2.32 0.66
C LEU A 60 -4.16 -3.00 1.68
N PHE A 61 -5.46 -2.79 1.51
CA PHE A 61 -6.53 -3.34 2.36
C PHE A 61 -7.35 -4.32 1.53
N ALA A 62 -6.72 -5.38 1.01
CA ALA A 62 -7.32 -6.33 0.09
C ALA A 62 -7.75 -7.62 0.80
N ASN A 63 -6.90 -8.19 1.66
CA ASN A 63 -7.30 -9.32 2.53
C ASN A 63 -8.48 -8.92 3.43
N ARG A 64 -8.45 -7.67 3.92
CA ARG A 64 -9.53 -7.05 4.69
C ARG A 64 -9.94 -5.74 4.04
N GLY A 65 -10.82 -5.82 3.05
CA GLY A 65 -11.48 -4.66 2.43
C GLY A 65 -12.64 -4.09 3.24
N ALA A 66 -13.29 -3.05 2.72
CA ALA A 66 -14.49 -2.46 3.33
C ALA A 66 -15.70 -3.40 3.22
N ASP A 67 -16.51 -3.49 4.28
CA ASP A 67 -17.80 -4.20 4.24
C ASP A 67 -18.92 -3.30 3.70
N VAL A 68 -18.80 -1.99 3.95
CA VAL A 68 -19.71 -0.96 3.47
C VAL A 68 -18.89 0.26 3.05
N ALA A 69 -19.19 0.83 1.88
CA ALA A 69 -18.62 2.09 1.40
C ALA A 69 -19.72 3.15 1.30
N LEU A 70 -19.50 4.30 1.95
CA LEU A 70 -20.35 5.49 1.84
C LEU A 70 -19.64 6.50 0.94
N ILE A 71 -20.17 6.71 -0.26
CA ILE A 71 -19.55 7.54 -1.30
C ILE A 71 -20.32 8.85 -1.42
N GLY A 72 -19.66 9.96 -1.17
CA GLY A 72 -20.21 11.29 -1.44
C GLY A 72 -20.26 11.57 -2.95
N THR A 73 -21.45 11.80 -3.49
CA THR A 73 -21.69 12.16 -4.90
C THR A 73 -22.47 13.47 -4.99
N PRO A 74 -22.50 14.15 -6.15
CA PRO A 74 -23.35 15.34 -6.34
C PRO A 74 -24.83 15.10 -6.03
N ASP A 75 -25.32 13.86 -6.19
CA ASP A 75 -26.71 13.47 -5.94
C ASP A 75 -26.97 13.04 -4.48
N GLY A 76 -25.95 13.12 -3.61
CA GLY A 76 -26.01 12.71 -2.20
C GLY A 76 -25.11 11.52 -1.88
N VAL A 77 -25.31 10.92 -0.70
CA VAL A 77 -24.52 9.78 -0.23
C VAL A 77 -25.02 8.48 -0.85
N LYS A 78 -24.13 7.75 -1.55
CA LYS A 78 -24.39 6.41 -2.06
C LYS A 78 -23.78 5.36 -1.12
N THR A 79 -24.61 4.45 -0.63
CA THR A 79 -24.17 3.28 0.16
C THR A 79 -23.93 2.10 -0.77
N ILE A 80 -22.76 1.49 -0.70
CA ILE A 80 -22.41 0.22 -1.36
C ILE A 80 -22.09 -0.79 -0.26
N VAL A 81 -22.72 -1.96 -0.28
CA VAL A 81 -22.47 -3.07 0.64
C VAL A 81 -21.80 -4.20 -0.12
N LYS A 82 -20.89 -4.92 0.52
CA LYS A 82 -20.18 -6.08 -0.06
C LYS A 82 -21.12 -7.22 -0.47
#